data_AF-A0A9E3IZ82-F1
#
_entry.id   AF-A0A9E3IZ82-F1
#
_cell.length_a   1.000
_cell.length_b   1.000
_cell.length_c   1.000
_cell.angle_alpha   90.00
_cell.angle_beta   90.00
_cell.angle_gamma   90.00
#
_symmetry.space_group_name_H-M   'P 1'
#
loop_
_entity.id
_entity.type
_entity.pdbx_description
1 polymer ?
#
loop_
_entity_poly.entity_id
_entity_poly.type
_entity_poly.pdbx_seq_one_letter_code
_entity_poly.pdbx_strand_id
1 'polypeptide(L)'
;MRRAGVLAALAGLALAGCTTPPKPVCPAGQAQMRTAQLFLGGKAPTRPNEADLRRFIDQEVTPRFPDGVTVVPGGGRWKGAQNQMIRDAAKVVLIVLPARGDAQANVEAVRAAYRQRFNQDSVVVTPPAACVAL
;
A
#
# COMPACT_ATOMS: atom_id res chain seq x y z
N MET A 1 -36.66 -11.75 -50.27
CA MET A 1 -36.95 -11.57 -48.83
C MET A 1 -36.31 -12.72 -48.06
N ARG A 2 -35.82 -12.48 -46.83
CA ARG A 2 -35.12 -13.41 -45.90
C ARG A 2 -33.58 -13.46 -45.95
N ARG A 3 -32.93 -12.30 -45.82
CA ARG A 3 -31.61 -12.16 -45.19
C ARG A 3 -31.76 -11.28 -43.94
N ALA A 4 -32.39 -11.79 -42.88
CA ALA A 4 -32.66 -10.99 -41.69
C ALA A 4 -32.69 -11.78 -40.37
N GLY A 5 -32.29 -13.05 -40.36
CA GLY A 5 -32.59 -13.95 -39.24
C GLY A 5 -31.48 -14.24 -38.23
N VAL A 6 -30.19 -13.96 -38.53
CA VAL A 6 -29.09 -14.56 -37.75
C VAL A 6 -28.15 -13.54 -37.10
N LEU A 7 -28.23 -12.26 -37.44
CA LEU A 7 -27.34 -11.23 -36.86
C LEU A 7 -27.83 -10.65 -35.52
N ALA A 8 -28.98 -11.07 -35.01
CA ALA A 8 -29.58 -10.50 -33.79
C ALA A 8 -29.21 -11.22 -32.48
N ALA A 9 -28.32 -12.23 -32.50
CA ALA A 9 -27.99 -13.02 -31.30
C ALA A 9 -26.64 -12.68 -30.63
N LEU A 10 -25.83 -11.77 -31.19
CA LEU A 10 -24.46 -11.48 -30.70
C LEU A 10 -24.31 -10.16 -29.92
N ALA A 11 -25.39 -9.39 -29.73
CA ALA A 11 -25.31 -8.04 -29.14
C ALA A 11 -25.49 -7.97 -27.61
N GLY A 12 -25.60 -9.10 -26.90
CA GLY A 12 -26.04 -9.13 -25.50
C GLY A 12 -24.96 -9.25 -24.40
N LEU A 13 -23.68 -9.47 -24.73
CA LEU A 13 -22.68 -9.92 -23.75
C LEU A 13 -21.60 -8.90 -23.33
N ALA A 14 -21.80 -7.60 -23.56
CA ALA A 14 -20.77 -6.58 -23.31
C ALA A 14 -21.04 -5.66 -22.10
N LEU A 15 -21.75 -6.11 -21.06
CA LEU A 15 -22.06 -5.32 -19.85
C LEU A 15 -21.53 -5.95 -18.55
N ALA A 16 -20.41 -6.67 -18.59
CA ALA A 16 -19.65 -7.00 -17.37
C ALA A 16 -18.91 -5.74 -16.85
N GLY A 17 -19.68 -4.75 -16.40
CA GLY A 17 -19.18 -3.52 -15.81
C GLY A 17 -18.70 -3.75 -14.37
N CYS A 18 -17.46 -3.32 -14.09
CA CYS A 18 -16.80 -3.13 -12.80
C CYS A 18 -17.44 -3.81 -11.57
N THR A 19 -17.00 -5.03 -11.24
CA THR A 19 -17.28 -5.60 -9.92
C THR A 19 -16.41 -4.88 -8.88
N THR A 20 -17.01 -4.03 -8.04
CA THR A 20 -16.30 -3.51 -6.86
C THR A 20 -16.24 -4.65 -5.85
N PRO A 21 -15.05 -5.03 -5.33
CA PRO A 21 -14.96 -6.09 -4.34
C PRO A 21 -15.83 -5.74 -3.12
N PRO A 22 -16.66 -6.67 -2.63
CA PRO A 22 -17.54 -6.40 -1.50
C PRO A 22 -16.73 -6.02 -0.26
N LYS A 23 -17.14 -4.96 0.43
CA LYS A 23 -16.59 -4.63 1.74
C LYS A 23 -16.96 -5.76 2.71
N PRO A 24 -16.03 -6.24 3.56
CA PRO A 24 -16.37 -7.25 4.55
C PRO A 24 -17.43 -6.71 5.50
N VAL A 25 -18.49 -7.48 5.68
CA VAL A 25 -19.49 -7.22 6.72
C VAL A 25 -18.96 -7.80 8.02
N CYS A 26 -18.75 -6.95 9.02
CA CYS A 26 -18.20 -7.39 10.29
C CYS A 26 -19.29 -7.92 11.23
N PRO A 27 -19.06 -9.06 11.91
CA PRO A 27 -19.94 -9.55 12.96
C PRO A 27 -20.14 -8.53 14.09
N ALA A 28 -21.20 -8.71 14.87
CA ALA A 28 -21.44 -7.89 16.06
C ALA A 28 -20.22 -7.95 17.01
N GLY A 29 -19.78 -6.78 17.48
CA GLY A 29 -18.56 -6.65 18.29
C GLY A 29 -17.26 -6.50 17.49
N GLN A 30 -17.32 -6.42 16.15
CA GLN A 30 -16.16 -6.15 15.30
C GLN A 30 -16.35 -4.89 14.46
N ALA A 31 -15.24 -4.21 14.16
CA ALA A 31 -15.21 -3.08 13.26
C ALA A 31 -14.32 -3.36 12.04
N GLN A 32 -14.71 -2.81 10.89
CA GLN A 32 -13.90 -2.87 9.69
C GLN A 32 -12.70 -1.92 9.84
N MET A 33 -11.49 -2.46 9.84
CA MET A 33 -10.25 -1.69 9.86
C MET A 33 -9.47 -1.86 8.57
N ARG A 34 -8.79 -0.80 8.17
CA ARG A 34 -7.81 -0.80 7.09
C ARG A 34 -6.44 -0.60 7.71
N THR A 35 -5.42 -1.21 7.13
CA THR A 35 -4.05 -1.02 7.57
C THR A 35 -3.16 -0.65 6.41
N ALA A 36 -2.00 -0.11 6.75
CA ALA A 36 -1.02 0.46 5.86
C ALA A 36 0.39 0.06 6.32
N GLN A 37 1.15 -0.61 5.45
CA GLN A 37 2.56 -0.94 5.65
C GLN A 37 3.45 -0.15 4.68
N LEU A 38 4.33 0.69 5.20
CA LEU A 38 5.35 1.37 4.40
C LEU A 38 6.69 0.66 4.60
N PHE A 39 7.25 0.13 3.53
CA PHE A 39 8.58 -0.48 3.55
C PHE A 39 9.61 0.57 3.17
N LEU A 40 10.35 1.06 4.16
CA LEU A 40 11.37 2.09 4.01
C LEU A 40 12.74 1.43 3.94
N GLY A 41 13.31 1.37 2.74
CA GLY A 41 14.63 0.82 2.47
C GLY A 41 15.20 1.33 1.15
N GLY A 42 16.34 0.79 0.72
CA GLY A 42 16.92 1.19 -0.56
C GLY A 42 18.17 0.44 -1.01
N LYS A 43 18.47 0.57 -2.30
CA LYS A 43 19.71 0.06 -2.91
C LYS A 43 20.82 1.10 -2.81
N ALA A 44 22.06 0.64 -2.69
CA ALA A 44 23.22 1.51 -2.92
C ALA A 44 23.16 2.13 -4.33
N PRO A 45 23.69 3.35 -4.55
CA PRO A 45 24.41 4.18 -3.58
C PRO A 45 23.51 5.07 -2.70
N THR A 46 22.23 5.23 -3.00
CA THR A 46 21.33 6.17 -2.28
C THR A 46 20.54 5.52 -1.14
N ARG A 47 21.04 4.40 -0.59
CA ARG A 47 20.39 3.72 0.53
C ARG A 47 20.42 4.64 1.77
N PRO A 48 19.27 4.94 2.39
CA PRO A 48 19.25 5.68 3.65
C PRO A 48 19.83 4.85 4.79
N ASN A 49 20.56 5.50 5.70
CA ASN A 49 20.96 4.85 6.95
C ASN A 49 19.83 4.94 8.00
N GLU A 50 20.03 4.32 9.16
CA GLU A 50 19.01 4.30 10.22
C GLU A 50 18.64 5.69 10.74
N ALA A 51 19.59 6.62 10.82
CA ALA A 51 19.32 7.99 11.26
C ALA A 51 18.51 8.77 10.22
N ASP A 52 18.76 8.55 8.93
CA ASP A 52 17.98 9.13 7.82
C ASP A 52 16.54 8.61 7.83
N LEU A 53 16.36 7.30 8.04
CA LEU A 53 15.04 6.69 8.14
C LEU A 53 14.26 7.21 9.35
N ARG A 54 14.89 7.29 10.53
CA ARG A 54 14.25 7.86 11.73
C ARG A 54 13.80 9.30 11.48
N ARG A 55 14.70 10.13 10.94
CA ARG A 55 14.38 11.53 10.61
C ARG A 55 13.24 11.65 9.60
N PHE A 56 13.23 10.79 8.58
CA PHE A 56 12.14 10.74 7.61
C PHE A 56 10.80 10.40 8.26
N ILE A 57 10.77 9.40 9.15
CA ILE A 57 9.56 9.01 9.88
C ILE A 57 9.04 10.20 10.71
N ASP A 58 9.93 10.85 11.47
CA ASP A 58 9.54 11.96 12.35
C ASP A 58 9.04 13.18 11.57
N GLN A 59 9.60 13.45 10.38
CA GLN A 59 9.30 14.65 9.59
C GLN A 59 8.14 14.44 8.60
N GLU A 60 8.02 13.25 8.02
CA GLU A 60 7.10 13.00 6.92
C GLU A 60 5.96 12.04 7.29
N VAL A 61 6.22 11.07 8.17
CA VAL A 61 5.22 10.05 8.48
C VAL A 61 4.35 10.50 9.64
N THR A 62 4.94 10.72 10.82
CA THR A 62 4.22 11.01 12.06
C THR A 62 3.26 12.22 11.93
N PRO A 63 3.64 13.35 11.30
CA PRO A 63 2.73 14.49 11.16
C PRO A 63 1.49 14.23 10.29
N ARG A 64 1.57 13.25 9.37
CA ARG A 64 0.45 12.87 8.49
C ARG A 64 -0.46 11.79 9.09
N PHE A 65 -0.01 11.14 10.18
CA PHE A 65 -0.74 10.10 10.89
C PHE A 65 -0.73 10.40 12.40
N PRO A 66 -1.50 11.42 12.84
CA PRO A 66 -1.48 11.89 14.23
C PRO A 66 -2.02 10.86 15.23
N ASP A 67 -2.85 9.93 14.77
CA ASP A 67 -3.37 8.81 15.58
C ASP A 67 -2.30 7.77 15.93
N GLY A 68 -1.11 7.89 15.31
CA GLY A 68 0.07 7.09 15.63
C GLY A 68 0.44 6.09 14.53
N VAL A 69 1.68 5.62 14.63
CA VAL A 69 2.27 4.60 13.75
C VAL A 69 3.12 3.64 14.56
N THR A 70 3.24 2.39 14.11
CA THR A 70 4.13 1.40 14.69
C THR A 70 5.32 1.20 13.77
N VAL A 71 6.54 1.41 14.28
CA VAL A 71 7.77 1.21 13.51
C VAL A 71 8.44 -0.08 13.95
N VAL A 72 8.60 -1.04 13.04
CA VAL A 72 9.31 -2.29 13.31
C VAL A 72 10.63 -2.36 12.54
N PRO A 73 11.69 -2.95 13.12
CA PRO A 73 12.89 -3.26 12.37
C PRO A 73 12.55 -4.25 11.26
N GLY A 74 12.95 -3.93 10.03
CA GLY A 74 12.83 -4.81 8.89
C GLY A 74 14.14 -5.54 8.59
N GLY A 75 14.05 -6.55 7.72
CA GLY A 75 15.18 -7.32 7.22
C GLY A 75 14.95 -7.67 5.77
N GLY A 76 15.19 -6.71 4.87
CA GLY A 76 15.07 -6.92 3.44
C GLY A 76 16.25 -7.73 2.91
N ARG A 77 15.96 -8.78 2.15
CA ARG A 77 16.96 -9.50 1.35
C ARG A 77 16.46 -9.54 -0.08
N TRP A 78 17.20 -8.95 -1.01
CA TRP A 78 16.90 -9.10 -2.44
C TRP A 78 18.12 -9.53 -3.23
N LYS A 79 17.83 -10.18 -4.36
CA LYS A 79 18.82 -10.61 -5.32
C LYS A 79 19.33 -9.40 -6.09
N GLY A 80 20.57 -9.02 -5.85
CA GLY A 80 21.29 -8.00 -6.61
C GLY A 80 21.78 -8.52 -7.95
N ALA A 81 22.47 -7.66 -8.70
CA ALA A 81 23.21 -8.08 -9.89
C ALA A 81 24.17 -9.22 -9.52
N GLN A 82 24.41 -10.16 -10.44
CA GLN A 82 25.35 -11.29 -10.22
C GLN A 82 24.96 -12.22 -9.07
N ASN A 83 23.65 -12.40 -8.80
CA ASN A 83 23.16 -13.38 -7.83
C ASN A 83 23.55 -13.10 -6.36
N GLN A 84 24.07 -11.90 -6.06
CA GLN A 84 24.47 -11.52 -4.70
C GLN A 84 23.26 -11.19 -3.83
N MET A 85 23.26 -11.67 -2.59
CA MET A 85 22.21 -11.39 -1.61
C MET A 85 22.50 -10.04 -0.95
N ILE A 86 21.78 -8.99 -1.34
CA ILE A 86 21.95 -7.67 -0.75
C ILE A 86 21.06 -7.57 0.48
N ARG A 87 21.66 -7.24 1.62
CA ARG A 87 20.94 -6.87 2.84
C ARG A 87 20.54 -5.41 2.75
N ASP A 88 19.26 -5.15 2.99
CA ASP A 88 18.74 -3.82 3.14
C ASP A 88 18.28 -3.61 4.58
N ALA A 89 18.77 -2.53 5.18
CA ALA A 89 18.27 -2.07 6.47
C ALA A 89 16.90 -1.43 6.21
N ALA A 90 15.87 -2.28 6.16
CA ALA A 90 14.51 -1.82 5.98
C ALA A 90 13.92 -1.45 7.36
N LYS A 91 13.14 -0.37 7.45
CA LYS A 91 12.14 -0.18 8.51
C LYS A 91 10.76 -0.43 7.89
N VAL A 92 9.87 -1.06 8.63
CA VAL A 92 8.46 -1.15 8.22
C VAL A 92 7.64 -0.28 9.15
N VAL A 93 6.87 0.64 8.58
CA VAL A 93 5.91 1.45 9.33
C VAL A 93 4.52 0.86 9.12
N LEU A 94 3.88 0.43 10.20
CA LEU A 94 2.50 -0.04 10.23
C LEU A 94 1.59 1.09 10.69
N ILE A 95 0.50 1.31 9.98
CA ILE A 95 -0.45 2.40 10.21
C ILE A 95 -1.85 1.80 10.18
N VAL A 96 -2.66 2.09 11.19
CA VAL A 96 -4.09 1.78 11.15
C VAL A 96 -4.79 2.95 10.49
N LEU A 97 -5.51 2.70 9.40
CA LEU A 97 -6.21 3.74 8.66
C LEU A 97 -7.66 3.82 9.14
N PRO A 98 -8.19 5.03 9.38
CA PRO A 98 -9.60 5.21 9.70
C PRO A 98 -10.48 4.73 8.53
N ALA A 99 -11.70 4.31 8.84
CA ALA A 99 -12.66 3.81 7.84
C ALA A 99 -13.10 4.87 6.82
N ARG A 100 -12.93 6.16 7.14
CA ARG A 100 -13.26 7.33 6.31
C ARG A 100 -12.12 8.34 6.39
N GLY A 101 -11.94 9.15 5.35
CA GLY A 101 -10.94 10.23 5.32
C GLY A 101 -9.93 10.09 4.17
N ASP A 102 -8.94 10.97 4.18
CA ASP A 102 -7.89 11.16 3.18
C ASP A 102 -6.64 10.29 3.42
N ALA A 103 -6.76 9.25 4.25
CA ALA A 103 -5.69 8.30 4.59
C ALA A 103 -4.89 7.81 3.38
N GLN A 104 -5.55 7.59 2.24
CA GLN A 104 -4.89 7.20 1.00
C GLN A 104 -4.00 8.32 0.43
N ALA A 105 -4.48 9.56 0.43
CA ALA A 105 -3.72 10.71 -0.05
C ALA A 105 -2.49 10.95 0.84
N ASN A 106 -2.61 10.78 2.16
CA ASN A 106 -1.49 10.89 3.09
C ASN A 106 -0.43 9.79 2.84
N VAL A 107 -0.85 8.55 2.60
CA VAL A 107 0.06 7.46 2.19
C VAL A 107 0.80 7.81 0.90
N GLU A 108 0.09 8.29 -0.13
CA GLU A 108 0.70 8.69 -1.41
C GLU A 108 1.67 9.87 -1.26
N ALA A 109 1.34 10.85 -0.40
CA ALA A 109 2.22 11.97 -0.09
C ALA A 109 3.53 11.50 0.56
N VAL A 110 3.47 10.55 1.50
CA VAL A 110 4.67 9.95 2.10
C VAL A 110 5.51 9.22 1.05
N ARG A 111 4.89 8.46 0.15
CA ARG A 111 5.60 7.77 -0.95
C ARG A 111 6.31 8.76 -1.86
N ALA A 112 5.64 9.85 -2.23
CA ALA A 112 6.22 10.90 -3.06
C ALA A 112 7.43 11.56 -2.38
N ALA A 113 7.29 11.93 -1.09
CA ALA A 113 8.38 12.51 -0.31
C ALA A 113 9.59 11.57 -0.19
N TYR A 114 9.37 10.27 0.03
CA TYR A 114 10.45 9.30 0.12
C TYR A 114 11.21 9.15 -1.20
N ARG A 115 10.47 9.07 -2.32
CA ARG A 115 11.05 9.00 -3.67
C ARG A 115 11.89 10.23 -3.97
N GLN A 116 11.37 11.42 -3.67
CA GLN A 116 12.10 12.67 -3.87
C GLN A 116 13.38 12.74 -3.01
N ARG A 117 13.33 12.26 -1.77
CA ARG A 117 14.45 12.37 -0.82
C ARG A 117 15.56 11.35 -1.07
N PHE A 118 15.21 10.11 -1.40
CA PHE A 118 16.18 9.00 -1.45
C PHE A 118 16.37 8.41 -2.84
N ASN A 119 15.58 8.81 -3.84
CA ASN A 119 15.56 8.19 -5.17
C ASN A 119 15.34 6.66 -5.09
N GLN A 120 14.47 6.25 -4.17
CA GLN A 120 14.10 4.86 -3.92
C GLN A 120 12.59 4.71 -4.04
N ASP A 121 12.15 3.59 -4.60
CA ASP A 121 10.74 3.20 -4.54
C ASP A 121 10.43 2.62 -3.16
N SER A 122 9.68 3.36 -2.33
CA SER A 122 9.02 2.76 -1.16
C SER A 122 7.82 1.96 -1.65
N VAL A 123 7.75 0.69 -1.26
CA VAL A 123 6.60 -0.16 -1.59
C VAL A 123 5.64 -0.24 -0.40
N VAL A 124 4.38 -0.48 -0.72
CA VAL A 124 3.18 0.17 -0.20
C VAL A 124 2.26 -0.79 0.57
N VAL A 125 1.49 -0.18 1.48
CA VAL A 125 0.22 -0.53 2.12
C VAL A 125 -0.72 -1.41 1.27
N THR A 126 -1.57 -2.36 1.70
CA THR A 126 -1.74 -3.48 2.68
C THR A 126 -3.19 -4.03 2.46
N PRO A 127 -3.55 -5.29 2.80
CA PRO A 127 -4.64 -6.08 2.18
C PRO A 127 -6.08 -5.53 2.36
N PRO A 128 -7.12 -6.16 1.73
CA PRO A 128 -8.50 -5.73 1.90
C PRO A 128 -8.85 -5.53 3.37
N ALA A 129 -9.71 -4.54 3.62
CA ALA A 129 -10.17 -4.25 4.96
C ALA A 129 -10.57 -5.53 5.71
N ALA A 130 -10.24 -5.61 7.00
CA ALA A 130 -10.49 -6.79 7.82
C ALA A 130 -11.41 -6.42 8.99
N CYS A 131 -12.14 -7.40 9.50
CA CYS A 131 -12.91 -7.23 10.71
C CYS A 131 -12.02 -7.52 11.91
N VAL A 132 -11.98 -6.59 12.85
CA VAL A 132 -11.15 -6.66 14.05
C VAL A 132 -12.05 -6.43 15.26
N ALA A 133 -11.89 -7.26 16.28
CA ALA A 133 -12.52 -7.03 17.58
C ALA A 133 -11.81 -5.86 18.27
N LEU A 134 -12.60 -4.88 18.72
CA LEU A 134 -12.13 -3.71 19.48
C LEU A 134 -12.36 -3.94 20.97
#